data_AF-A0A8X7SF51-F1
#
_entry.id   AF-A0A8X7SF51-F1
#
_cell.length_a   1.000
_cell.length_b   1.000
_cell.length_c   1.000
_cell.angle_alpha   90.00
_cell.angle_beta   90.00
_cell.angle_gamma   90.00
#
_symmetry.space_group_name_H-M   'P 1'
#
loop_
_entity.id
_entity.type
_entity.pdbx_description
1 polymer ?
#
loop_
_entity_poly.entity_id
_entity_poly.type
_entity_poly.pdbx_seq_one_letter_code
_entity_poly.pdbx_strand_id
1 'polypeptide(L)'
;MCWWFCGGTLCPWWRLSGLLWYLSMKLEARVSFCLSVVLNPFMVFGIIKLNMINKSQANYMRSFGQVFRHLELCRKHLAHDSSVTFKVIDLIDEDGSLVRLAMLRSLRKLESLKCNSDRSLRRRSLCEAKNLRRLVVSCKKPTFTAEDVTTITEQSYRKVPLTEVVRKKRAFLERKWNYWDVSRAIGILGVHLLSLYAPFHFNWWAFRVAVGLSVIAGTGITLSYHRNLSHRSFVLPKWLEYLFAWCGTLAFQGDPIEWVSNHRYHHQYSDTDRDPHTPLHGFWFSYFLWIFDTGSILQNCGGEENAADLARQPFYRFLQRTWILNNLALSLLLYIFGGFPFLVWGVGVRTVFVLHSTFLMTAASHTWGTQPWKTGDLSRNTWWLAIVTLGESWHNNHHAFEFSARHGLEWWQLDITWYFIRFLQALGLATNVKLVTEAHKQRFTCDG
;
A
#
# COMPACT_ATOMS: atom_id res chain seq x y z
N MET A 1 23.40 -50.14 8.82
CA MET A 1 24.09 -51.39 8.43
C MET A 1 23.13 -52.20 7.56
N CYS A 2 23.67 -52.75 6.45
CA CYS A 2 23.09 -53.70 5.46
C CYS A 2 21.92 -53.18 4.59
N TRP A 3 22.11 -52.73 3.33
CA TRP A 3 22.46 -53.44 2.06
C TRP A 3 21.42 -54.45 1.57
N TRP A 4 20.77 -54.18 0.43
CA TRP A 4 21.03 -54.89 -0.84
C TRP A 4 20.44 -54.16 -2.07
N PHE A 5 21.23 -54.15 -3.14
CA PHE A 5 20.94 -53.69 -4.51
C PHE A 5 20.88 -54.93 -5.41
N CYS A 6 19.96 -54.99 -6.40
CA CYS A 6 20.28 -55.09 -7.84
C CYS A 6 19.12 -55.59 -8.72
N GLY A 7 19.04 -55.01 -9.93
CA GLY A 7 18.42 -55.56 -11.15
C GLY A 7 17.00 -55.05 -11.41
N GLY A 8 16.65 -54.32 -12.47
CA GLY A 8 17.31 -54.16 -13.76
C GLY A 8 16.30 -54.31 -14.90
N THR A 9 15.27 -53.45 -14.94
CA THR A 9 14.42 -53.23 -16.13
C THR A 9 13.84 -51.81 -16.07
N LEU A 10 14.29 -50.95 -16.98
CA LEU A 10 13.83 -49.56 -17.14
C LEU A 10 12.36 -49.54 -17.60
N CYS A 11 11.49 -49.00 -16.75
CA CYS A 11 10.08 -48.80 -17.02
C CYS A 11 9.87 -47.49 -17.83
N PRO A 12 8.96 -47.39 -18.84
CA PRO A 12 8.90 -46.25 -19.76
C PRO A 12 8.23 -44.98 -19.21
N TRP A 13 7.91 -44.91 -17.92
CA TRP A 13 7.16 -43.80 -17.32
C TRP A 13 7.88 -42.44 -17.32
N TRP A 14 9.20 -42.43 -17.52
CA TRP A 14 10.00 -41.20 -17.51
C TRP A 14 9.96 -40.40 -18.81
N ARG A 15 9.52 -40.99 -19.93
CA ARG A 15 9.41 -40.26 -21.22
C ARG A 15 8.09 -39.50 -21.37
N LEU A 16 7.01 -39.93 -20.70
CA LEU A 16 5.75 -39.17 -20.65
C LEU A 16 5.81 -38.02 -19.63
N SER A 17 6.49 -38.19 -18.50
CA SER A 17 6.66 -37.11 -17.52
C SER A 17 7.54 -35.99 -18.07
N GLY A 18 8.58 -36.31 -18.84
CA GLY A 18 9.43 -35.32 -19.51
C GLY A 18 8.70 -34.52 -20.60
N LEU A 19 7.80 -35.15 -21.37
CA LEU A 19 7.02 -34.48 -22.40
C LEU A 19 5.92 -33.59 -21.79
N LEU A 20 5.27 -34.05 -20.71
CA LEU A 20 4.31 -33.25 -19.94
C LEU A 20 4.98 -32.09 -19.18
N TRP A 21 6.21 -32.29 -18.69
CA TRP A 21 7.01 -31.24 -18.07
C TRP A 21 7.49 -30.21 -19.10
N TYR A 22 7.94 -30.65 -20.29
CA TYR A 22 8.34 -29.76 -21.37
C TYR A 22 7.15 -28.99 -21.98
N LEU A 23 5.97 -29.61 -22.08
CA LEU A 23 4.72 -28.95 -22.49
C LEU A 23 4.19 -27.99 -21.40
N SER A 24 4.37 -28.32 -20.10
CA SER A 24 4.10 -27.41 -18.97
C SER A 24 5.02 -26.18 -18.97
N MET A 25 6.30 -26.34 -19.32
CA MET A 25 7.24 -25.22 -19.42
C MET A 25 6.95 -24.28 -20.59
N LYS A 26 6.29 -24.74 -21.65
CA LYS A 26 5.90 -23.86 -22.78
C LYS A 26 4.56 -23.14 -22.59
N LEU A 27 3.73 -23.54 -21.61
CA LEU A 27 2.40 -22.94 -21.44
C LEU A 27 2.29 -21.85 -20.37
N GLU A 28 3.18 -21.73 -19.37
CA GLU A 28 2.96 -20.75 -18.29
C GLU A 28 4.25 -20.14 -17.69
N ALA A 29 4.90 -19.24 -18.42
CA ALA A 29 5.95 -18.39 -17.86
C ALA A 29 5.43 -17.32 -16.86
N ARG A 30 4.11 -17.07 -16.82
CA ARG A 30 3.50 -16.03 -15.95
C ARG A 30 2.96 -16.57 -14.62
N VAL A 31 2.54 -17.84 -14.55
CA VAL A 31 1.90 -18.42 -13.36
C VAL A 31 2.93 -19.04 -12.40
N SER A 32 3.99 -19.65 -12.94
CA SER A 32 5.02 -20.33 -12.14
C SER A 32 5.88 -19.39 -11.27
N PHE A 33 6.07 -18.14 -11.70
CA PHE A 33 6.76 -17.13 -10.90
C PHE A 33 5.94 -16.71 -9.65
N CYS A 34 4.61 -16.72 -9.74
CA CYS A 34 3.75 -16.30 -8.62
C CYS A 34 3.50 -17.41 -7.60
N LEU A 35 3.33 -18.67 -8.04
CA LEU A 35 3.27 -19.81 -7.10
C LEU A 35 4.58 -20.00 -6.34
N SER A 36 5.72 -19.72 -6.96
CA SER A 36 7.01 -19.77 -6.27
C SER A 36 7.20 -18.64 -5.25
N VAL A 37 6.60 -17.45 -5.43
CA VAL A 37 6.61 -16.38 -4.40
C VAL A 37 5.76 -16.73 -3.17
N VAL A 38 4.68 -17.50 -3.34
CA VAL A 38 3.87 -18.03 -2.23
C VAL A 38 4.56 -19.20 -1.50
N LEU A 39 5.48 -19.90 -2.18
CA LEU A 39 6.11 -21.13 -1.68
C LEU A 39 7.63 -21.00 -1.38
N ASN A 40 8.26 -19.85 -1.63
CA ASN A 40 9.72 -19.68 -1.53
C ASN A 40 10.13 -18.41 -0.75
N PRO A 41 10.52 -18.52 0.54
CA PRO A 41 10.82 -17.39 1.41
C PRO A 41 12.20 -16.72 1.21
N PHE A 42 12.98 -17.08 0.17
CA PHE A 42 14.40 -16.69 0.07
C PHE A 42 14.72 -15.32 -0.58
N MET A 43 13.74 -14.48 -0.92
CA MET A 43 13.97 -13.21 -1.63
C MET A 43 14.13 -11.96 -0.74
N VAL A 44 14.76 -12.05 0.44
CA VAL A 44 14.74 -10.97 1.46
C VAL A 44 16.06 -10.18 1.65
N PHE A 45 17.20 -10.59 1.09
CA PHE A 45 18.48 -9.92 1.44
C PHE A 45 19.18 -9.23 0.26
N GLY A 46 19.21 -7.89 0.29
CA GLY A 46 20.16 -7.13 -0.51
C GLY A 46 20.00 -5.61 -0.43
N ILE A 47 21.05 -4.95 0.08
CA ILE A 47 21.51 -3.58 -0.20
C ILE A 47 21.38 -2.59 0.97
N ILE A 48 22.43 -2.55 1.80
CA ILE A 48 22.89 -1.35 2.51
C ILE A 48 24.13 -0.85 1.76
N LYS A 49 24.11 0.39 1.26
CA LYS A 49 25.34 1.16 1.04
C LYS A 49 25.07 2.66 1.19
N LEU A 50 25.73 3.25 2.16
CA LEU A 50 25.84 4.69 2.42
C LEU A 50 26.55 5.39 1.27
N ASN A 51 26.18 6.65 0.97
CA ASN A 51 27.15 7.64 0.52
C ASN A 51 26.76 9.09 0.83
N MET A 52 27.81 9.85 1.11
CA MET A 52 27.88 11.18 1.71
C MET A 52 27.40 12.32 0.80
N ILE A 53 26.64 13.27 1.37
CA ILE A 53 26.18 14.50 0.71
C ILE A 53 27.31 15.54 0.64
N ASN A 54 27.44 16.14 -0.54
CA ASN A 54 28.54 16.99 -0.99
C ASN A 54 28.45 18.44 -0.46
N LYS A 55 29.58 19.04 -0.04
CA LYS A 55 29.72 20.37 0.61
C LYS A 55 29.14 21.56 -0.19
N SER A 56 28.78 21.38 -1.45
CA SER A 56 28.25 22.42 -2.36
C SER A 56 26.85 22.91 -1.96
N GLN A 57 25.94 22.01 -1.59
CA GLN A 57 24.55 22.37 -1.25
C GLN A 57 24.44 23.20 0.04
N ALA A 58 25.37 23.01 0.99
CA ALA A 58 25.41 23.75 2.25
C ALA A 58 25.70 25.25 2.06
N ASN A 59 26.46 25.63 1.01
CA ASN A 59 26.74 27.02 0.71
C ASN A 59 25.55 27.72 0.05
N TYR A 60 24.77 26.99 -0.77
CA TYR A 60 23.57 27.52 -1.43
C TYR A 60 22.46 27.87 -0.43
N MET A 61 22.25 27.01 0.57
CA MET A 61 21.25 27.23 1.63
C MET A 61 21.59 28.42 2.55
N ARG A 62 22.89 28.73 2.77
CA ARG A 62 23.29 29.94 3.52
C ARG A 62 22.96 31.24 2.79
N SER A 63 23.14 31.26 1.47
CA SER A 63 22.76 32.40 0.63
C SER A 63 21.25 32.60 0.60
N PHE A 64 20.47 31.50 0.58
CA PHE A 64 19.01 31.53 0.66
C PHE A 64 18.50 32.18 1.97
N GLY A 65 19.09 31.81 3.11
CA GLY A 65 18.75 32.41 4.42
C GLY A 65 19.08 33.89 4.56
N GLN A 66 20.05 34.43 3.80
CA GLN A 66 20.34 35.87 3.79
C GLN A 66 19.30 36.66 2.99
N VAL A 67 18.83 36.12 1.85
CA VAL A 67 17.81 36.76 1.00
C VAL A 67 16.46 36.81 1.70
N PHE A 68 16.05 35.74 2.38
CA PHE A 68 14.76 35.69 3.09
C PHE A 68 14.69 36.73 4.22
N ARG A 69 15.76 36.86 5.01
CA ARG A 69 15.87 37.89 6.06
C ARG A 69 15.79 39.32 5.50
N HIS A 70 16.33 39.54 4.30
CA HIS A 70 16.28 40.85 3.64
C HIS A 70 14.88 41.19 3.11
N LEU A 71 14.19 40.21 2.51
CA LEU A 71 12.82 40.39 2.01
C LEU A 71 11.83 40.65 3.16
N GLU A 72 12.02 40.01 4.31
CA GLU A 72 11.20 40.26 5.51
C GLU A 72 11.43 41.67 6.09
N LEU A 73 12.68 42.19 6.01
CA LEU A 73 13.02 43.56 6.41
C LEU A 73 12.38 44.61 5.48
N CYS A 74 12.40 44.37 4.16
CA CYS A 74 11.72 45.23 3.18
C CYS A 74 10.19 45.21 3.37
N ARG A 75 9.61 44.03 3.68
CA ARG A 75 8.16 43.90 3.99
C ARG A 75 7.75 44.75 5.18
N LYS A 76 8.56 44.77 6.25
CA LYS A 76 8.30 45.59 7.45
C LYS A 76 8.35 47.10 7.19
N HIS A 77 9.15 47.56 6.22
CA HIS A 77 9.29 48.99 5.92
C HIS A 77 8.30 49.51 4.87
N LEU A 78 7.74 48.64 4.03
CA LEU A 78 6.81 49.02 2.94
C LEU A 78 5.33 48.77 3.28
N ALA A 79 5.03 48.32 4.50
CA ALA A 79 3.68 47.94 4.93
C ALA A 79 2.66 49.10 5.01
N HIS A 80 3.09 50.37 4.85
CA HIS A 80 2.20 51.53 4.87
C HIS A 80 1.60 51.90 3.50
N ASP A 81 1.97 51.22 2.41
CA ASP A 81 1.43 51.46 1.07
C ASP A 81 0.54 50.27 0.65
N SER A 82 -0.78 50.49 0.65
CA SER A 82 -1.80 49.46 0.38
C SER A 82 -1.78 48.93 -1.07
N SER A 83 -0.88 49.42 -1.92
CA SER A 83 -0.68 48.96 -3.29
C SER A 83 0.29 47.77 -3.44
N VAL A 84 0.93 47.33 -2.34
CA VAL A 84 1.95 46.27 -2.36
C VAL A 84 1.51 45.03 -1.58
N THR A 85 0.77 44.13 -2.22
CA THR A 85 0.56 42.77 -1.69
C THR A 85 1.71 41.84 -2.08
N PHE A 86 2.46 41.34 -1.10
CA PHE A 86 3.37 40.21 -1.28
C PHE A 86 2.61 38.91 -0.97
N LYS A 87 2.10 38.24 -2.00
CA LYS A 87 1.69 36.83 -1.89
C LYS A 87 2.95 35.97 -1.88
N VAL A 88 3.45 35.65 -0.69
CA VAL A 88 4.43 34.57 -0.50
C VAL A 88 3.63 33.27 -0.50
N ILE A 89 3.34 32.77 -1.70
CA ILE A 89 2.90 31.38 -1.88
C ILE A 89 4.16 30.53 -1.79
N ASP A 90 4.05 29.37 -1.13
CA ASP A 90 5.09 28.35 -1.02
C ASP A 90 5.83 28.13 -2.34
N LEU A 91 7.03 28.71 -2.45
CA LEU A 91 7.88 28.68 -3.63
C LEU A 91 9.15 27.91 -3.28
N ILE A 92 9.05 26.58 -3.30
CA ILE A 92 10.21 25.70 -3.39
C ILE A 92 9.97 24.81 -4.61
N ASP A 93 10.63 25.16 -5.71
CA ASP A 93 10.87 24.26 -6.83
C ASP A 93 12.39 24.12 -6.98
N GLU A 94 12.89 22.91 -7.17
CA GLU A 94 14.32 22.55 -7.03
C GLU A 94 15.23 23.22 -8.06
N ASP A 95 14.66 23.81 -9.13
CA ASP A 95 15.42 24.37 -10.24
C ASP A 95 15.71 25.88 -10.11
N GLY A 96 15.21 26.56 -9.06
CA GLY A 96 15.46 27.99 -8.79
C GLY A 96 15.01 28.96 -9.90
N SER A 97 14.34 28.46 -10.94
CA SER A 97 13.89 29.18 -12.13
C SER A 97 12.78 30.19 -11.77
N LEU A 98 11.83 29.77 -10.94
CA LEU A 98 10.78 30.60 -10.37
C LEU A 98 11.31 31.67 -9.41
N VAL A 99 12.36 31.37 -8.62
CA VAL A 99 13.01 32.34 -7.73
C VAL A 99 13.69 33.44 -8.54
N ARG A 100 14.37 33.08 -9.63
CA ARG A 100 14.99 34.05 -10.54
C ARG A 100 13.94 34.90 -11.27
N LEU A 101 12.83 34.31 -11.69
CA LEU A 101 11.69 35.03 -12.26
C LEU A 101 11.04 35.99 -11.25
N ALA A 102 10.87 35.57 -10.00
CA ALA A 102 10.35 36.42 -8.92
C ALA A 102 11.31 37.58 -8.59
N MET A 103 12.62 37.32 -8.55
CA MET A 103 13.66 38.35 -8.37
C MET A 103 13.67 39.34 -9.55
N LEU A 104 13.59 38.85 -10.80
CA LEU A 104 13.54 39.70 -11.99
C LEU A 104 12.26 40.55 -12.06
N ARG A 105 11.10 39.99 -11.66
CA ARG A 105 9.84 40.74 -11.54
C ARG A 105 9.94 41.82 -10.46
N SER A 106 10.54 41.50 -9.31
CA SER A 106 10.76 42.45 -8.21
C SER A 106 11.73 43.57 -8.62
N LEU A 107 12.82 43.24 -9.31
CA LEU A 107 13.77 44.18 -9.91
C LEU A 107 13.09 45.13 -10.90
N ARG A 108 12.28 44.59 -11.84
CA ARG A 108 11.54 45.43 -12.79
C ARG A 108 10.55 46.35 -12.09
N LYS A 109 9.86 45.85 -11.04
CA LYS A 109 8.92 46.66 -10.26
C LYS A 109 9.64 47.79 -9.53
N LEU A 110 10.80 47.51 -8.92
CA LEU A 110 11.68 48.51 -8.29
C LEU A 110 12.24 49.53 -9.29
N GLU A 111 12.66 49.10 -10.49
CA GLU A 111 13.13 49.98 -11.57
C GLU A 111 11.98 50.84 -12.15
N SER A 112 10.74 50.34 -12.12
CA SER A 112 9.55 51.03 -12.64
C SER A 112 8.92 52.06 -11.68
N LEU A 113 9.27 52.02 -10.40
CA LEU A 113 8.83 53.00 -9.40
C LEU A 113 9.50 54.35 -9.69
N LYS A 114 8.87 55.17 -10.55
CA LYS A 114 9.13 56.62 -10.63
C LYS A 114 8.62 57.28 -9.33
N CYS A 115 9.39 57.18 -8.26
CA CYS A 115 9.12 57.91 -7.03
C CYS A 115 9.40 59.40 -7.31
N ASN A 116 8.34 60.16 -7.60
CA ASN A 116 8.44 61.54 -8.08
C ASN A 116 8.50 62.60 -6.96
N SER A 117 8.61 62.21 -5.68
CA SER A 117 8.57 63.17 -4.57
C SER A 117 9.60 63.00 -3.46
N ASP A 118 10.36 61.90 -3.35
CA ASP A 118 11.35 61.75 -2.27
C ASP A 118 12.73 61.24 -2.75
N ARG A 119 13.75 62.12 -2.64
CA ARG A 119 15.14 61.84 -3.03
C ARG A 119 15.80 60.75 -2.17
N SER A 120 15.37 60.59 -0.91
CA SER A 120 15.97 59.63 0.03
C SER A 120 15.55 58.19 -0.29
N LEU A 121 14.26 57.98 -0.56
CA LEU A 121 13.68 56.73 -1.03
C LEU A 121 14.24 56.32 -2.39
N ARG A 122 14.43 57.27 -3.31
CA ARG A 122 15.02 57.01 -4.63
C ARG A 122 16.47 56.54 -4.57
N ARG A 123 17.28 57.09 -3.65
CA ARG A 123 18.67 56.64 -3.45
C ARG A 123 18.74 55.23 -2.83
N ARG A 124 17.83 54.91 -1.90
CA ARG A 124 17.77 53.57 -1.28
C ARG A 124 17.27 52.50 -2.26
N SER A 125 16.23 52.78 -3.04
CA SER A 125 15.72 51.84 -4.05
C SER A 125 16.73 51.57 -5.17
N LEU A 126 17.52 52.57 -5.59
CA LEU A 126 18.62 52.39 -6.55
C LEU A 126 19.79 51.56 -5.97
N CYS A 127 20.05 51.69 -4.66
CA CYS A 127 21.06 50.88 -3.98
C CYS A 127 20.61 49.42 -3.85
N GLU A 128 19.36 49.19 -3.48
CA GLU A 128 18.74 47.86 -3.42
C GLU A 128 18.64 47.19 -4.79
N ALA A 129 18.28 47.93 -5.84
CA ALA A 129 18.27 47.44 -7.22
C ALA A 129 19.68 47.04 -7.70
N LYS A 130 20.73 47.78 -7.30
CA LYS A 130 22.13 47.40 -7.57
C LYS A 130 22.54 46.11 -6.84
N ASN A 131 22.13 45.93 -5.59
CA ASN A 131 22.41 44.72 -4.81
C ASN A 131 21.66 43.49 -5.36
N LEU A 132 20.37 43.64 -5.72
CA LEU A 132 19.61 42.58 -6.39
C LEU A 132 20.19 42.24 -7.77
N ARG A 133 20.65 43.22 -8.55
CA ARG A 133 21.35 42.95 -9.82
C ARG A 133 22.61 42.11 -9.59
N ARG A 134 23.43 42.42 -8.58
CA ARG A 134 24.63 41.63 -8.26
C ARG A 134 24.28 40.19 -7.88
N LEU A 135 23.21 39.97 -7.11
CA LEU A 135 22.72 38.64 -6.75
C LEU A 135 22.19 37.87 -7.98
N VAL A 136 21.42 38.52 -8.85
CA VAL A 136 20.91 37.91 -10.10
C VAL A 136 22.02 37.57 -11.09
N VAL A 137 23.09 38.38 -11.14
CA VAL A 137 24.29 38.14 -11.96
C VAL A 137 25.17 37.03 -11.36
N SER A 138 25.25 36.93 -10.02
CA SER A 138 25.97 35.85 -9.33
C SER A 138 25.29 34.49 -9.47
N CYS A 139 23.97 34.45 -9.64
CA CYS A 139 23.24 33.26 -10.10
C CYS A 139 23.51 33.04 -11.59
N LYS A 140 24.63 32.38 -11.92
CA LYS A 140 24.79 31.74 -13.24
C LYS A 140 23.54 30.90 -13.50
N LYS A 141 22.90 31.06 -14.67
CA LYS A 141 21.88 30.11 -15.13
C LYS A 141 22.50 28.72 -15.01
N PRO A 142 21.94 27.77 -14.24
CA PRO A 142 22.21 26.39 -14.56
C PRO A 142 21.65 26.18 -15.97
N THR A 143 22.54 26.04 -16.96
CA THR A 143 22.16 25.53 -18.28
C THR A 143 21.99 24.04 -18.12
N PHE A 144 20.80 23.62 -17.71
CA PHE A 144 20.38 22.24 -17.86
C PHE A 144 20.12 22.01 -19.35
N THR A 145 20.84 21.05 -19.93
CA THR A 145 20.55 20.56 -21.27
C THR A 145 19.23 19.79 -21.24
N ALA A 146 18.60 19.58 -22.40
CA ALA A 146 17.41 18.72 -22.47
C ALA A 146 17.71 17.34 -21.87
N GLU A 147 18.91 16.83 -22.09
CA GLU A 147 19.42 15.58 -21.53
C GLU A 147 19.50 15.61 -19.99
N ASP A 148 19.91 16.73 -19.39
CA ASP A 148 19.89 16.88 -17.94
C ASP A 148 18.47 16.94 -17.37
N VAL A 149 17.52 17.58 -18.06
CA VAL A 149 16.11 17.60 -17.65
C VAL A 149 15.49 16.21 -17.79
N THR A 150 15.79 15.47 -18.86
CA THR A 150 15.37 14.07 -19.02
C THR A 150 15.98 13.18 -17.94
N THR A 151 17.26 13.40 -17.61
CA THR A 151 17.96 12.64 -16.57
C THR A 151 17.42 12.95 -15.18
N ILE A 152 17.12 14.21 -14.87
CA ILE A 152 16.51 14.63 -13.59
C ILE A 152 15.07 14.14 -13.49
N THR A 153 14.30 14.14 -14.58
CA THR A 153 12.94 13.60 -14.59
C THR A 153 12.93 12.07 -14.50
N GLU A 154 13.85 11.34 -15.13
CA GLU A 154 14.03 9.89 -14.95
C GLU A 154 14.61 9.51 -13.56
N GLN A 155 15.42 10.39 -12.97
CA GLN A 155 15.92 10.19 -11.61
C GLN A 155 14.83 10.46 -10.57
N SER A 156 14.03 11.52 -10.77
CA SER A 156 13.00 11.96 -9.85
C SER A 156 11.69 11.23 -10.01
N TYR A 157 11.36 10.73 -11.21
CA TYR A 157 10.14 10.00 -11.51
C TYR A 157 10.43 8.59 -12.01
N ARG A 158 9.53 7.65 -11.72
CA ARG A 158 9.60 6.26 -12.15
C ARG A 158 8.26 5.91 -12.80
N LYS A 159 8.33 5.28 -13.98
CA LYS A 159 7.17 4.58 -14.55
C LYS A 159 6.88 3.36 -13.69
N VAL A 160 5.65 3.25 -13.19
CA VAL A 160 5.24 2.09 -12.41
C VAL A 160 5.19 0.89 -13.37
N PRO A 161 5.95 -0.20 -13.10
CA PRO A 161 6.01 -1.34 -14.00
C PRO A 161 4.61 -1.85 -14.35
N LEU A 162 4.39 -2.17 -15.63
CA LEU A 162 3.12 -2.68 -16.17
C LEU A 162 1.94 -1.70 -16.15
N THR A 163 2.16 -0.41 -15.89
CA THR A 163 1.13 0.63 -16.00
C THR A 163 1.63 1.79 -16.86
N GLU A 164 0.72 2.66 -17.28
CA GLU A 164 1.06 3.90 -17.99
C GLU A 164 1.43 5.06 -17.04
N VAL A 165 1.36 4.84 -15.73
CA VAL A 165 1.54 5.89 -14.71
C VAL A 165 3.02 6.19 -14.46
N VAL A 166 3.38 7.48 -14.43
CA VAL A 166 4.72 8.01 -14.10
C VAL A 166 4.63 8.87 -12.84
N ARG A 167 5.43 8.57 -11.81
CA ARG A 167 5.31 9.17 -10.47
C ARG A 167 6.66 9.43 -9.80
N LYS A 168 6.73 10.41 -8.89
CA LYS A 168 7.96 10.74 -8.17
C LYS A 168 8.46 9.53 -7.38
N LYS A 169 9.76 9.21 -7.45
CA LYS A 169 10.37 8.17 -6.63
C LYS A 169 10.21 8.53 -5.17
N ARG A 170 9.49 7.69 -4.44
CA ARG A 170 9.36 7.81 -3.00
C ARG A 170 10.57 7.14 -2.33
N ALA A 171 11.27 7.88 -1.48
CA ALA A 171 12.39 7.37 -0.71
C ALA A 171 11.87 6.57 0.51
N PHE A 172 11.14 5.48 0.27
CA PHE A 172 10.55 4.64 1.34
C PHE A 172 11.60 4.14 2.33
N LEU A 173 12.82 3.87 1.87
CA LEU A 173 13.93 3.41 2.71
C LEU A 173 14.59 4.52 3.53
N GLU A 174 14.44 5.79 3.16
CA GLU A 174 15.08 6.93 3.81
C GLU A 174 14.19 7.58 4.88
N ARG A 175 12.93 7.15 4.97
CA ARG A 175 11.98 7.69 5.97
C ARG A 175 12.34 7.22 7.38
N LYS A 176 11.89 7.99 8.37
CA LYS A 176 12.00 7.59 9.78
C LYS A 176 10.96 6.53 10.12
N TRP A 177 11.41 5.44 10.72
CA TRP A 177 10.55 4.39 11.25
C TRP A 177 10.02 4.79 12.62
N ASN A 178 8.73 4.60 12.84
CA ASN A 178 8.14 4.79 14.17
C ASN A 178 8.02 3.46 14.93
N TYR A 179 7.56 3.53 16.17
CA TYR A 179 7.39 2.35 17.03
C TYR A 179 6.48 1.26 16.41
N TRP A 180 5.40 1.65 15.74
CA TRP A 180 4.46 0.73 15.11
C TRP A 180 5.09 0.02 13.91
N ASP A 181 5.82 0.75 13.08
CA ASP A 181 6.53 0.18 11.92
C ASP A 181 7.52 -0.90 12.36
N VAL A 182 8.32 -0.60 13.40
CA VAL A 182 9.30 -1.53 13.96
C VAL A 182 8.61 -2.74 14.59
N SER A 183 7.54 -2.53 15.35
CA SER A 183 6.78 -3.60 16.00
C SER A 183 6.17 -4.57 14.98
N ARG A 184 5.60 -4.04 13.89
CA ARG A 184 5.07 -4.84 12.78
C ARG A 184 6.18 -5.62 12.08
N ALA A 185 7.32 -4.98 11.80
CA ALA A 185 8.45 -5.65 11.17
C ALA A 185 8.99 -6.80 12.02
N ILE A 186 9.12 -6.62 13.32
CA ILE A 186 9.54 -7.69 14.24
C ILE A 186 8.53 -8.84 14.25
N GLY A 187 7.23 -8.54 14.38
CA GLY A 187 6.19 -9.58 14.41
C GLY A 187 6.15 -10.39 13.11
N ILE A 188 6.16 -9.70 11.97
CA ILE A 188 6.14 -10.33 10.65
C ILE A 188 7.43 -11.12 10.43
N LEU A 189 8.61 -10.57 10.73
CA LEU A 189 9.87 -11.30 10.63
C LEU A 189 9.86 -12.55 11.51
N GLY A 190 9.32 -12.47 12.73
CA GLY A 190 9.21 -13.60 13.65
C GLY A 190 8.41 -14.77 13.07
N VAL A 191 7.23 -14.52 12.50
CA VAL A 191 6.41 -15.59 11.89
C VAL A 191 7.06 -16.16 10.62
N HIS A 192 7.80 -15.36 9.87
CA HIS A 192 8.56 -15.84 8.71
C HIS A 192 9.71 -16.74 9.13
N LEU A 193 10.51 -16.32 10.12
CA LEU A 193 11.59 -17.14 10.68
C LEU A 193 11.05 -18.44 11.27
N LEU A 194 9.90 -18.40 11.97
CA LEU A 194 9.24 -19.61 12.47
C LEU A 194 8.81 -20.55 11.33
N SER A 195 8.36 -20.00 10.20
CA SER A 195 7.96 -20.79 9.02
C SER A 195 9.13 -21.52 8.36
N LEU A 196 10.36 -21.03 8.49
CA LEU A 196 11.54 -21.70 7.93
C LEU A 196 11.80 -23.08 8.57
N TYR A 197 11.24 -23.34 9.76
CA TYR A 197 11.33 -24.64 10.43
C TYR A 197 10.36 -25.69 9.85
N ALA A 198 9.46 -25.31 8.93
CA ALA A 198 8.41 -26.18 8.42
C ALA A 198 8.90 -27.52 7.83
N PRO A 199 10.00 -27.57 7.03
CA PRO A 199 10.51 -28.83 6.48
C PRO A 199 10.98 -29.82 7.56
N PHE A 200 11.45 -29.31 8.70
CA PHE A 200 12.01 -30.13 9.79
C PHE A 200 10.96 -30.58 10.81
N HIS A 201 9.79 -29.93 10.82
CA HIS A 201 8.72 -30.18 11.79
C HIS A 201 7.37 -30.47 11.10
N PHE A 202 7.40 -31.13 9.94
CA PHE A 202 6.16 -31.57 9.27
C PHE A 202 5.42 -32.61 10.09
N ASN A 203 4.13 -32.39 10.28
CA ASN A 203 3.21 -33.30 10.94
C ASN A 203 1.81 -33.14 10.32
N TRP A 204 1.17 -34.23 9.93
CA TRP A 204 -0.17 -34.21 9.31
C TRP A 204 -1.23 -33.55 10.18
N TRP A 205 -1.19 -33.72 11.50
CA TRP A 205 -2.12 -33.06 12.42
C TRP A 205 -1.86 -31.56 12.49
N ALA A 206 -0.58 -31.16 12.62
CA ALA A 206 -0.20 -29.76 12.62
C ALA A 206 -0.58 -29.06 11.31
N PHE A 207 -0.39 -29.75 10.18
CA PHE A 207 -0.81 -29.30 8.85
C PHE A 207 -2.33 -29.13 8.75
N ARG A 208 -3.13 -30.12 9.19
CA ARG A 208 -4.60 -30.01 9.18
C ARG A 208 -5.09 -28.86 10.05
N VAL A 209 -4.51 -28.69 11.23
CA VAL A 209 -4.80 -27.56 12.14
C VAL A 209 -4.45 -26.23 11.47
N ALA A 210 -3.27 -26.14 10.82
CA ALA A 210 -2.88 -24.97 10.06
C ALA A 210 -3.88 -24.62 8.96
N VAL A 211 -4.31 -25.60 8.16
CA VAL A 211 -5.32 -25.40 7.10
C VAL A 211 -6.65 -24.94 7.69
N GLY A 212 -7.14 -25.58 8.75
CA GLY A 212 -8.39 -25.19 9.41
C GLY A 212 -8.32 -23.75 9.97
N LEU A 213 -7.20 -23.41 10.61
CA LEU A 213 -6.95 -22.06 11.11
C LEU A 213 -6.82 -21.03 9.98
N SER A 214 -6.25 -21.38 8.82
CA SER A 214 -6.20 -20.51 7.63
C SER A 214 -7.62 -20.17 7.16
N VAL A 215 -8.50 -21.17 7.07
CA VAL A 215 -9.90 -20.95 6.67
C VAL A 215 -10.63 -20.09 7.70
N ILE A 216 -10.41 -20.31 9.00
CA ILE A 216 -11.03 -19.51 10.07
C ILE A 216 -10.58 -18.04 10.01
N ALA A 217 -9.28 -17.76 9.90
CA ALA A 217 -8.82 -16.37 9.75
C ALA A 217 -9.22 -15.75 8.43
N GLY A 218 -9.08 -16.49 7.32
CA GLY A 218 -9.49 -16.03 6.00
C GLY A 218 -10.95 -15.61 6.02
N THR A 219 -11.84 -16.45 6.55
CA THR A 219 -13.27 -16.11 6.73
C THR A 219 -13.45 -14.90 7.65
N GLY A 220 -12.66 -14.78 8.73
CA GLY A 220 -12.67 -13.59 9.58
C GLY A 220 -12.35 -12.30 8.81
N ILE A 221 -11.39 -12.34 7.88
CA ILE A 221 -11.08 -11.20 7.01
C ILE A 221 -12.18 -10.98 5.97
N THR A 222 -12.49 -11.99 5.16
CA THR A 222 -13.36 -11.84 3.98
C THR A 222 -14.84 -11.65 4.35
N LEU A 223 -15.35 -12.43 5.29
CA LEU A 223 -16.75 -12.32 5.73
C LEU A 223 -16.92 -11.17 6.71
N SER A 224 -16.08 -11.07 7.75
CA SER A 224 -16.25 -10.06 8.79
C SER A 224 -15.67 -8.72 8.38
N TYR A 225 -14.34 -8.58 8.38
CA TYR A 225 -13.71 -7.26 8.25
C TYR A 225 -14.10 -6.61 6.93
N HIS A 226 -14.08 -7.37 5.85
CA HIS A 226 -14.38 -6.86 4.52
C HIS A 226 -15.88 -6.68 4.26
N ARG A 227 -16.64 -7.76 4.07
CA ARG A 227 -18.03 -7.66 3.58
C ARG A 227 -19.01 -7.17 4.64
N ASN A 228 -18.87 -7.59 5.89
CA ASN A 228 -19.79 -7.21 6.96
C ASN A 228 -19.45 -5.84 7.58
N LEU A 229 -18.21 -5.62 8.01
CA LEU A 229 -17.83 -4.42 8.77
C LEU A 229 -17.48 -3.23 7.87
N SER A 230 -16.68 -3.42 6.82
CA SER A 230 -16.33 -2.33 5.89
C SER A 230 -17.51 -1.94 5.00
N HIS A 231 -18.10 -2.92 4.29
CA HIS A 231 -19.11 -2.63 3.25
C HIS A 231 -20.57 -2.77 3.70
N ARG A 232 -20.82 -3.38 4.87
CA ARG A 232 -22.17 -3.61 5.39
C ARG A 232 -23.05 -4.29 4.36
N SER A 233 -22.51 -5.31 3.70
CA SER A 233 -23.17 -6.03 2.60
C SER A 233 -24.29 -6.95 3.09
N PHE A 234 -24.33 -7.25 4.39
CA PHE A 234 -25.37 -8.02 5.08
C PHE A 234 -25.30 -7.75 6.59
N VAL A 235 -26.32 -8.17 7.33
CA VAL A 235 -26.44 -8.03 8.78
C VAL A 235 -26.39 -9.40 9.45
N LEU A 236 -25.63 -9.51 10.54
CA LEU A 236 -25.56 -10.69 11.40
C LEU A 236 -26.10 -10.36 12.80
N PRO A 237 -26.59 -11.35 13.57
CA PRO A 237 -26.79 -11.17 15.00
C PRO A 237 -25.44 -10.85 15.67
N LYS A 238 -25.45 -9.94 16.65
CA LYS A 238 -24.22 -9.37 17.22
C LYS A 238 -23.23 -10.39 17.79
N TRP A 239 -23.70 -11.48 18.39
CA TRP A 239 -22.82 -12.53 18.90
C TRP A 239 -22.02 -13.20 17.77
N LEU A 240 -22.62 -13.36 16.59
CA LEU A 240 -21.98 -14.00 15.43
C LEU A 240 -21.08 -13.02 14.69
N GLU A 241 -21.51 -11.75 14.56
CA GLU A 241 -20.67 -10.65 14.07
C GLU A 241 -19.37 -10.53 14.88
N TYR A 242 -19.50 -10.56 16.21
CA TYR A 242 -18.36 -10.49 17.12
C TYR A 242 -17.46 -11.74 17.05
N LEU A 243 -18.06 -12.93 16.91
CA LEU A 243 -17.30 -14.16 16.72
C LEU A 243 -16.44 -14.10 15.45
N PHE A 244 -17.01 -13.70 14.32
CA PHE A 244 -16.23 -13.61 13.08
C PHE A 244 -15.20 -12.48 13.12
N ALA A 245 -15.49 -11.36 13.78
CA ALA A 245 -14.51 -10.32 13.99
C ALA A 245 -13.33 -10.79 14.86
N TRP A 246 -13.60 -11.57 15.91
CA TRP A 246 -12.54 -12.21 16.70
C TRP A 246 -11.71 -13.18 15.86
N CYS A 247 -12.34 -14.01 15.02
CA CYS A 247 -11.61 -14.86 14.06
C CYS A 247 -10.71 -14.04 13.12
N GLY A 248 -11.14 -12.85 12.71
CA GLY A 248 -10.34 -11.91 11.90
C GLY A 248 -9.03 -11.48 12.58
N THR A 249 -9.04 -11.31 13.92
CA THR A 249 -7.82 -11.00 14.67
C THR A 249 -6.75 -12.09 14.58
N LEU A 250 -7.16 -13.33 14.30
CA LEU A 250 -6.23 -14.44 14.13
C LEU A 250 -5.47 -14.35 12.79
N ALA A 251 -5.87 -13.48 11.85
CA ALA A 251 -5.20 -13.35 10.55
C ALA A 251 -3.86 -12.60 10.61
N PHE A 252 -3.54 -12.00 11.76
CA PHE A 252 -2.32 -11.20 11.97
C PHE A 252 -2.23 -9.96 11.07
N GLN A 253 -3.38 -9.39 10.69
CA GLN A 253 -3.49 -8.20 9.82
C GLN A 253 -3.91 -6.94 10.58
N GLY A 254 -3.71 -6.92 11.90
CA GLY A 254 -4.17 -5.85 12.78
C GLY A 254 -5.59 -6.06 13.31
N ASP A 255 -6.10 -5.03 13.97
CA ASP A 255 -7.39 -5.06 14.63
C ASP A 255 -8.53 -4.60 13.70
N PRO A 256 -9.81 -4.86 14.04
CA PRO A 256 -10.92 -4.58 13.14
C PRO A 256 -11.10 -3.08 12.86
N ILE A 257 -10.75 -2.19 13.78
CA ILE A 257 -10.95 -0.75 13.60
C ILE A 257 -9.93 -0.24 12.57
N GLU A 258 -8.66 -0.56 12.78
CA GLU A 258 -7.59 -0.16 11.85
C GLU A 258 -7.80 -0.76 10.45
N TRP A 259 -8.09 -2.07 10.37
CA TRP A 259 -8.27 -2.75 9.09
C TRP A 259 -9.45 -2.16 8.30
N VAL A 260 -10.60 -1.99 8.95
CA VAL A 260 -11.79 -1.41 8.31
C VAL A 260 -11.54 0.03 7.90
N SER A 261 -10.83 0.81 8.72
CA SER A 261 -10.44 2.19 8.40
C SER A 261 -9.61 2.24 7.12
N ASN A 262 -8.50 1.49 7.07
CA ASN A 262 -7.61 1.45 5.91
C ASN A 262 -8.35 0.99 4.65
N HIS A 263 -9.19 -0.04 4.77
CA HIS A 263 -9.97 -0.57 3.65
C HIS A 263 -11.00 0.44 3.12
N ARG A 264 -11.69 1.16 4.02
CA ARG A 264 -12.62 2.24 3.62
C ARG A 264 -11.88 3.39 2.92
N TYR A 265 -10.69 3.77 3.38
CA TYR A 265 -9.86 4.77 2.68
C TYR A 265 -9.40 4.28 1.32
N HIS A 266 -9.01 3.02 1.20
CA HIS A 266 -8.67 2.42 -0.09
C HIS A 266 -9.82 2.53 -1.09
N HIS A 267 -11.05 2.18 -0.71
CA HIS A 267 -12.19 2.35 -1.62
C HIS A 267 -12.50 3.81 -1.95
N GLN A 268 -12.49 4.68 -0.93
CA GLN A 268 -12.83 6.10 -1.12
C GLN A 268 -11.81 6.85 -1.99
N TYR A 269 -10.54 6.43 -1.93
CA TYR A 269 -9.43 7.13 -2.55
C TYR A 269 -8.55 6.22 -3.40
N SER A 270 -9.13 5.16 -3.97
CA SER A 270 -8.41 4.09 -4.68
C SER A 270 -7.43 4.67 -5.69
N ASP A 271 -6.21 4.14 -5.69
CA ASP A 271 -5.13 4.55 -6.59
C ASP A 271 -4.79 6.05 -6.53
N THR A 272 -4.96 6.68 -5.37
CA THR A 272 -4.45 8.04 -5.10
C THR A 272 -3.41 8.00 -3.98
N ASP A 273 -2.83 9.16 -3.63
CA ASP A 273 -1.90 9.27 -2.49
C ASP A 273 -2.56 9.03 -1.12
N ARG A 274 -3.89 9.10 -1.06
CA ARG A 274 -4.67 8.83 0.14
C ARG A 274 -5.10 7.36 0.27
N ASP A 275 -4.83 6.54 -0.72
CA ASP A 275 -4.98 5.09 -0.61
C ASP A 275 -3.78 4.51 0.19
N PRO A 276 -4.02 3.87 1.36
CA PRO A 276 -2.96 3.34 2.22
C PRO A 276 -1.98 2.42 1.51
N HIS A 277 -2.45 1.66 0.52
CA HIS A 277 -1.67 0.66 -0.20
C HIS A 277 -1.73 0.85 -1.70
N THR A 278 -1.73 2.12 -2.13
CA THR A 278 -1.82 2.51 -3.54
C THR A 278 -0.83 1.74 -4.42
N PRO A 279 -1.30 1.11 -5.53
CA PRO A 279 -0.42 0.47 -6.51
C PRO A 279 0.47 1.48 -7.23
N LEU A 280 0.14 2.78 -7.17
CA LEU A 280 0.94 3.85 -7.79
C LEU A 280 2.33 4.02 -7.16
N HIS A 281 2.55 3.51 -5.96
CA HIS A 281 3.87 3.46 -5.33
C HIS A 281 4.70 2.24 -5.75
N GLY A 282 4.16 1.41 -6.64
CA GLY A 282 4.81 0.24 -7.21
C GLY A 282 4.38 -1.05 -6.54
N PHE A 283 4.52 -2.15 -7.29
CA PHE A 283 4.08 -3.49 -6.90
C PHE A 283 4.53 -3.90 -5.50
N TRP A 284 5.80 -3.72 -5.14
CA TRP A 284 6.30 -4.13 -3.82
C TRP A 284 5.74 -3.27 -2.68
N PHE A 285 5.40 -2.01 -2.98
CA PHE A 285 4.77 -1.14 -1.99
C PHE A 285 3.37 -1.64 -1.67
N SER A 286 2.51 -1.79 -2.68
CA SER A 286 1.14 -2.30 -2.49
C SER A 286 1.09 -3.75 -2.03
N TYR A 287 2.09 -4.57 -2.39
CA TYR A 287 2.20 -5.95 -1.92
C TYR A 287 2.44 -5.99 -0.41
N PHE A 288 3.51 -5.35 0.07
CA PHE A 288 3.94 -5.59 1.45
C PHE A 288 4.48 -4.37 2.19
N LEU A 289 5.16 -3.43 1.52
CA LEU A 289 5.88 -2.37 2.25
C LEU A 289 4.94 -1.36 2.92
N TRP A 290 3.73 -1.17 2.39
CA TRP A 290 2.74 -0.24 2.94
C TRP A 290 2.43 -0.51 4.42
N ILE A 291 2.47 -1.78 4.86
CA ILE A 291 2.13 -2.17 6.24
C ILE A 291 3.10 -1.55 7.26
N PHE A 292 4.32 -1.22 6.82
CA PHE A 292 5.34 -0.56 7.63
C PHE A 292 5.33 0.96 7.49
N ASP A 293 4.40 1.56 6.75
CA ASP A 293 4.37 3.00 6.47
C ASP A 293 3.35 3.76 7.33
N THR A 294 3.20 3.36 8.60
CA THR A 294 2.07 3.81 9.43
C THR A 294 2.03 5.32 9.60
N GLY A 295 3.19 5.98 9.65
CA GLY A 295 3.28 7.44 9.73
C GLY A 295 2.68 8.14 8.51
N SER A 296 2.95 7.63 7.30
CA SER A 296 2.40 8.19 6.07
C SER A 296 0.92 7.90 5.92
N ILE A 297 0.47 6.70 6.32
CA ILE A 297 -0.95 6.34 6.31
C ILE A 297 -1.72 7.29 7.23
N LEU A 298 -1.22 7.51 8.45
CA LEU A 298 -1.82 8.45 9.39
C LEU A 298 -1.86 9.87 8.83
N GLN A 299 -0.77 10.34 8.22
CA GLN A 299 -0.69 11.67 7.63
C GLN A 299 -1.68 11.86 6.46
N ASN A 300 -1.80 10.86 5.58
CA ASN A 300 -2.57 10.97 4.35
C ASN A 300 -4.07 10.67 4.57
N CYS A 301 -4.39 9.78 5.51
CA CYS A 301 -5.76 9.32 5.76
C CYS A 301 -6.44 10.07 6.91
N GLY A 302 -5.68 10.65 7.85
CA GLY A 302 -6.24 11.40 8.97
C GLY A 302 -6.70 10.54 10.16
N GLY A 303 -6.25 9.29 10.25
CA GLY A 303 -6.54 8.38 11.37
C GLY A 303 -7.76 7.48 11.13
N GLU A 304 -8.36 6.97 12.21
CA GLU A 304 -9.44 5.95 12.15
C GLU A 304 -10.86 6.55 12.26
N GLU A 305 -11.02 7.84 11.96
CA GLU A 305 -12.30 8.55 12.10
C GLU A 305 -13.41 7.97 11.21
N ASN A 306 -13.03 7.47 10.03
CA ASN A 306 -13.96 6.81 9.11
C ASN A 306 -14.49 5.46 9.64
N ALA A 307 -13.94 4.93 10.74
CA ALA A 307 -14.34 3.70 11.42
C ALA A 307 -14.93 3.97 12.83
N ALA A 308 -15.38 5.19 13.09
CA ALA A 308 -15.95 5.59 14.39
C ALA A 308 -17.19 4.76 14.81
N ASP A 309 -17.91 4.15 13.87
CA ASP A 309 -19.00 3.20 14.15
C ASP A 309 -18.51 1.94 14.89
N LEU A 310 -17.31 1.44 14.57
CA LEU A 310 -16.68 0.35 15.31
C LEU A 310 -16.09 0.86 16.63
N ALA A 311 -15.38 1.99 16.60
CA ALA A 311 -14.71 2.55 17.77
C ALA A 311 -15.70 2.89 18.92
N ARG A 312 -16.97 3.16 18.62
CA ARG A 312 -18.02 3.36 19.64
C ARG A 312 -18.40 2.10 20.40
N GLN A 313 -18.19 0.90 19.83
CA GLN A 313 -18.59 -0.36 20.45
C GLN A 313 -17.45 -0.90 21.36
N PRO A 314 -17.74 -1.24 22.63
CA PRO A 314 -16.72 -1.73 23.57
C PRO A 314 -15.99 -2.99 23.10
N PHE A 315 -16.69 -3.87 22.37
CA PHE A 315 -16.12 -5.13 21.88
C PHE A 315 -14.97 -4.90 20.88
N TYR A 316 -15.12 -3.98 19.91
CA TYR A 316 -14.05 -3.70 18.95
C TYR A 316 -12.87 -2.98 19.60
N ARG A 317 -13.11 -2.09 20.57
CA ARG A 317 -12.02 -1.50 21.38
C ARG A 317 -11.28 -2.55 22.21
N PHE A 318 -11.98 -3.58 22.68
CA PHE A 318 -11.35 -4.72 23.32
C PHE A 318 -10.44 -5.46 22.33
N LEU A 319 -10.94 -5.83 21.14
CA LEU A 319 -10.12 -6.47 20.11
C LEU A 319 -8.92 -5.61 19.68
N GLN A 320 -9.09 -4.29 19.54
CA GLN A 320 -7.99 -3.35 19.26
C GLN A 320 -6.85 -3.45 20.27
N ARG A 321 -7.17 -3.71 21.54
CA ARG A 321 -6.16 -3.85 22.62
C ARG A 321 -5.62 -5.26 22.75
N THR A 322 -6.39 -6.28 22.35
CA THR A 322 -6.08 -7.68 22.65
C THR A 322 -5.71 -8.51 21.42
N TRP A 323 -5.78 -8.01 20.19
CA TRP A 323 -5.53 -8.84 19.00
C TRP A 323 -4.15 -9.52 19.01
N ILE A 324 -3.10 -8.85 19.51
CA ILE A 324 -1.78 -9.47 19.70
C ILE A 324 -1.85 -10.58 20.76
N LEU A 325 -2.53 -10.31 21.89
CA LEU A 325 -2.74 -11.30 22.95
C LEU A 325 -3.54 -12.51 22.47
N ASN A 326 -4.51 -12.34 21.58
CA ASN A 326 -5.26 -13.45 20.98
C ASN A 326 -4.33 -14.38 20.19
N ASN A 327 -3.38 -13.81 19.42
CA ASN A 327 -2.40 -14.58 18.66
C ASN A 327 -1.37 -15.26 19.57
N LEU A 328 -0.93 -14.60 20.64
CA LEU A 328 -0.05 -15.21 21.65
C LEU A 328 -0.76 -16.33 22.42
N ALA A 329 -2.02 -16.14 22.79
CA ALA A 329 -2.84 -17.16 23.43
C ALA A 329 -3.05 -18.37 22.52
N LEU A 330 -3.38 -18.16 21.24
CA LEU A 330 -3.47 -19.24 20.26
C LEU A 330 -2.13 -19.97 20.11
N SER A 331 -1.01 -19.23 20.06
CA SER A 331 0.33 -19.82 19.99
C SER A 331 0.60 -20.72 21.20
N LEU A 332 0.33 -20.23 22.41
CA LEU A 332 0.50 -21.01 23.63
C LEU A 332 -0.38 -22.28 23.64
N LEU A 333 -1.65 -22.16 23.25
CA LEU A 333 -2.55 -23.31 23.14
C LEU A 333 -2.03 -24.35 22.16
N LEU A 334 -1.61 -23.93 20.96
CA LEU A 334 -1.04 -24.82 19.95
C LEU A 334 0.21 -25.54 20.46
N TYR A 335 1.08 -24.84 21.19
CA TYR A 335 2.26 -25.44 21.80
C TYR A 335 1.90 -26.46 22.88
N ILE A 336 0.94 -26.16 23.76
CA ILE A 336 0.49 -27.08 24.81
C ILE A 336 -0.06 -28.39 24.21
N PHE A 337 -0.86 -28.29 23.14
CA PHE A 337 -1.54 -29.46 22.57
C PHE A 337 -0.70 -30.26 21.57
N GLY A 338 0.28 -29.65 20.90
CA GLY A 338 1.02 -30.32 19.83
C GLY A 338 2.48 -29.92 19.70
N GLY A 339 3.02 -29.21 20.69
CA GLY A 339 4.42 -28.84 20.78
C GLY A 339 4.88 -27.92 19.66
N PHE A 340 6.19 -27.96 19.39
CA PHE A 340 6.82 -27.09 18.40
C PHE A 340 6.29 -27.26 16.97
N PRO A 341 5.98 -28.47 16.45
CA PRO A 341 5.36 -28.62 15.12
C PRO A 341 4.06 -27.84 14.94
N PHE A 342 3.22 -27.76 15.98
CA PHE A 342 1.97 -27.00 15.93
C PHE A 342 2.20 -25.49 15.96
N LEU A 343 3.25 -25.01 16.63
CA LEU A 343 3.68 -23.61 16.49
C LEU A 343 4.18 -23.31 15.07
N VAL A 344 5.07 -24.14 14.54
CA VAL A 344 5.66 -23.96 13.21
C VAL A 344 4.57 -23.90 12.14
N TRP A 345 3.66 -24.86 12.12
CA TRP A 345 2.61 -24.94 11.11
C TRP A 345 1.41 -24.05 11.42
N GLY A 346 0.87 -24.13 12.64
CA GLY A 346 -0.35 -23.45 13.04
C GLY A 346 -0.20 -21.96 13.29
N VAL A 347 1.02 -21.49 13.63
CA VAL A 347 1.33 -20.06 13.77
C VAL A 347 2.19 -19.58 12.61
N GLY A 348 3.36 -20.15 12.39
CA GLY A 348 4.31 -19.70 11.37
C GLY A 348 3.73 -19.80 9.96
N VAL A 349 3.72 -21.01 9.40
CA VAL A 349 3.37 -21.26 7.99
C VAL A 349 1.98 -20.73 7.67
N ARG A 350 1.02 -21.01 8.55
CA ARG A 350 -0.36 -20.55 8.41
C ARG A 350 -0.46 -19.02 8.33
N THR A 351 0.24 -18.29 9.20
CA THR A 351 0.17 -16.81 9.20
C THR A 351 0.85 -16.24 7.97
N VAL A 352 2.02 -16.76 7.60
CA VAL A 352 2.73 -16.36 6.37
C VAL A 352 1.85 -16.60 5.14
N PHE A 353 1.18 -17.76 5.06
CA PHE A 353 0.25 -18.07 3.98
C PHE A 353 -0.90 -17.06 3.90
N VAL A 354 -1.57 -16.77 5.03
CA VAL A 354 -2.69 -15.82 5.07
C VAL A 354 -2.24 -14.40 4.72
N LEU A 355 -1.11 -13.94 5.27
CA LEU A 355 -0.55 -12.62 4.96
C LEU A 355 -0.23 -12.48 3.47
N HIS A 356 0.51 -13.43 2.90
CA HIS A 356 0.86 -13.38 1.47
C HIS A 356 -0.35 -13.54 0.56
N SER A 357 -1.38 -14.26 0.97
CA SER A 357 -2.64 -14.35 0.21
C SER A 357 -3.31 -12.97 0.09
N THR A 358 -3.34 -12.20 1.18
CA THR A 358 -3.89 -10.84 1.18
C THR A 358 -2.97 -9.84 0.48
N PHE A 359 -1.66 -9.89 0.71
CA PHE A 359 -0.69 -9.03 0.03
C PHE A 359 -0.69 -9.22 -1.49
N LEU A 360 -0.79 -10.49 -1.92
CA LEU A 360 -0.91 -10.83 -3.32
C LEU A 360 -2.23 -10.29 -3.89
N MET A 361 -3.34 -10.32 -3.14
CA MET A 361 -4.58 -9.66 -3.55
C MET A 361 -4.37 -8.17 -3.83
N THR A 362 -3.86 -7.42 -2.86
CA THR A 362 -3.70 -5.96 -2.95
C THR A 362 -2.84 -5.54 -4.13
N ALA A 363 -1.76 -6.29 -4.44
CA ALA A 363 -0.88 -5.95 -5.55
C ALA A 363 -1.31 -6.57 -6.89
N ALA A 364 -1.58 -7.88 -6.93
CA ALA A 364 -1.92 -8.59 -8.16
C ALA A 364 -3.26 -8.11 -8.72
N SER A 365 -4.25 -7.90 -7.86
CA SER A 365 -5.58 -7.46 -8.29
C SER A 365 -5.65 -5.98 -8.67
N HIS A 366 -4.55 -5.24 -8.62
CA HIS A 366 -4.40 -3.91 -9.25
C HIS A 366 -3.42 -3.90 -10.44
N THR A 367 -2.84 -5.07 -10.79
CA THR A 367 -1.80 -5.17 -11.82
C THR A 367 -2.16 -6.17 -12.92
N TRP A 368 -2.80 -7.29 -12.57
CA TRP A 368 -3.02 -8.43 -13.46
C TRP A 368 -4.45 -8.93 -13.41
N GLY A 369 -5.02 -9.21 -14.59
CA GLY A 369 -6.35 -9.81 -14.72
C GLY A 369 -7.20 -9.05 -15.72
N THR A 370 -8.51 -9.24 -15.62
CA THR A 370 -9.49 -8.59 -16.49
C THR A 370 -10.14 -7.40 -15.77
N GLN A 371 -10.53 -6.37 -16.52
CA GLN A 371 -11.27 -5.21 -16.00
C GLN A 371 -12.62 -5.09 -16.73
N PRO A 372 -13.61 -5.95 -16.40
CA PRO A 372 -14.91 -5.89 -17.06
C PRO A 372 -15.69 -4.59 -16.78
N TRP A 373 -15.44 -3.92 -15.67
CA TRP A 373 -16.15 -2.70 -15.25
C TRP A 373 -15.24 -1.48 -15.25
N LYS A 374 -15.72 -0.38 -15.84
CA LYS A 374 -15.04 0.91 -15.88
C LYS A 374 -15.15 1.63 -14.52
N THR A 375 -14.33 1.21 -13.56
CA THR A 375 -14.31 1.76 -12.18
C THR A 375 -13.53 3.06 -12.05
N GLY A 376 -12.64 3.37 -13.01
CA GLY A 376 -11.73 4.52 -12.94
C GLY A 376 -10.44 4.26 -12.15
N ASP A 377 -10.36 3.12 -11.46
CA ASP A 377 -9.16 2.60 -10.81
C ASP A 377 -8.50 1.47 -11.64
N LEU A 378 -7.43 0.90 -11.11
CA LEU A 378 -6.62 -0.17 -11.66
C LEU A 378 -7.07 -1.55 -11.19
N SER A 379 -8.21 -1.68 -10.50
CA SER A 379 -8.70 -2.98 -10.02
C SER A 379 -8.89 -3.98 -11.18
N ARG A 380 -8.60 -5.25 -10.93
CA ARG A 380 -8.61 -6.36 -11.89
C ARG A 380 -9.18 -7.61 -11.23
N ASN A 381 -9.91 -8.40 -12.01
CA ASN A 381 -10.33 -9.74 -11.64
C ASN A 381 -9.21 -10.76 -11.94
N THR A 382 -8.74 -11.46 -10.92
CA THR A 382 -7.63 -12.43 -11.00
C THR A 382 -8.13 -13.83 -10.64
N TRP A 383 -8.61 -14.59 -11.62
CA TRP A 383 -9.36 -15.85 -11.39
C TRP A 383 -8.61 -16.91 -10.58
N TRP A 384 -7.32 -17.10 -10.83
CA TRP A 384 -6.53 -18.17 -10.20
C TRP A 384 -6.30 -17.91 -8.70
N LEU A 385 -6.39 -16.65 -8.27
CA LEU A 385 -6.21 -16.24 -6.88
C LEU A 385 -7.50 -16.44 -6.05
N ALA A 386 -8.64 -16.70 -6.69
CA ALA A 386 -9.94 -16.74 -6.03
C ALA A 386 -10.05 -17.88 -4.99
N ILE A 387 -9.37 -19.01 -5.23
CA ILE A 387 -9.35 -20.15 -4.31
C ILE A 387 -8.58 -19.79 -3.03
N VAL A 388 -7.38 -19.24 -3.20
CA VAL A 388 -6.47 -18.89 -2.10
C VAL A 388 -7.04 -17.78 -1.22
N THR A 389 -7.82 -16.89 -1.83
CA THR A 389 -8.37 -15.71 -1.17
C THR A 389 -9.85 -15.82 -0.87
N LEU A 390 -10.42 -17.03 -0.98
CA LEU A 390 -11.83 -17.29 -0.65
C LEU A 390 -12.84 -16.41 -1.43
N GLY A 391 -12.49 -15.99 -2.64
CA GLY A 391 -13.36 -15.22 -3.55
C GLY A 391 -13.05 -13.73 -3.67
N GLU A 392 -12.02 -13.22 -3.00
CA GLU A 392 -11.75 -11.77 -2.96
C GLU A 392 -11.10 -11.23 -4.24
N SER A 393 -10.60 -12.12 -5.11
CA SER A 393 -9.84 -11.73 -6.31
C SER A 393 -10.71 -11.37 -7.50
N TRP A 394 -12.03 -11.39 -7.34
CA TRP A 394 -12.97 -10.71 -8.22
C TRP A 394 -12.98 -9.21 -7.88
N HIS A 395 -11.80 -8.61 -7.89
CA HIS A 395 -11.55 -7.31 -7.30
C HIS A 395 -12.14 -6.16 -8.11
N ASN A 396 -12.14 -6.24 -9.44
CA ASN A 396 -12.82 -5.25 -10.26
C ASN A 396 -14.35 -5.32 -10.14
N ASN A 397 -14.91 -6.53 -9.98
CA ASN A 397 -16.33 -6.65 -9.65
C ASN A 397 -16.64 -6.00 -8.31
N HIS A 398 -15.78 -6.24 -7.32
CA HIS A 398 -15.90 -5.67 -5.98
C HIS A 398 -15.81 -4.14 -6.00
N HIS A 399 -14.83 -3.56 -6.68
CA HIS A 399 -14.69 -2.11 -6.80
C HIS A 399 -15.87 -1.45 -7.54
N ALA A 400 -16.45 -2.13 -8.54
CA ALA A 400 -17.67 -1.63 -9.18
C ALA A 400 -18.91 -1.71 -8.28
N PHE A 401 -19.01 -2.72 -7.42
CA PHE A 401 -20.19 -2.96 -6.59
C PHE A 401 -19.83 -3.26 -5.13
N GLU A 402 -19.15 -2.31 -4.49
CA GLU A 402 -18.56 -2.48 -3.16
C GLU A 402 -19.58 -2.90 -2.08
N PHE A 403 -20.84 -2.54 -2.25
CA PHE A 403 -21.93 -2.87 -1.32
C PHE A 403 -22.40 -4.33 -1.43
N SER A 404 -22.01 -5.06 -2.48
CA SER A 404 -22.48 -6.41 -2.76
C SER A 404 -21.90 -7.42 -1.77
N ALA A 405 -22.69 -8.39 -1.32
CA ALA A 405 -22.19 -9.52 -0.54
C ALA A 405 -21.51 -10.60 -1.40
N ARG A 406 -21.68 -10.51 -2.73
CA ARG A 406 -21.16 -11.45 -3.74
C ARG A 406 -20.18 -10.71 -4.65
N HIS A 407 -18.92 -11.13 -4.66
CA HIS A 407 -17.90 -10.56 -5.55
C HIS A 407 -17.80 -11.33 -6.86
N GLY A 408 -17.95 -12.65 -6.83
CA GLY A 408 -18.03 -13.47 -8.05
C GLY A 408 -19.41 -13.37 -8.70
N LEU A 409 -19.60 -12.47 -9.67
CA LEU A 409 -20.88 -12.17 -10.31
C LEU A 409 -21.33 -13.25 -11.30
N GLU A 410 -20.38 -13.92 -11.95
CA GLU A 410 -20.65 -15.01 -12.89
C GLU A 410 -20.73 -16.37 -12.20
N TRP A 411 -21.38 -17.35 -12.83
CA TRP A 411 -21.55 -18.70 -12.27
C TRP A 411 -20.23 -19.46 -12.08
N TRP A 412 -19.24 -19.17 -12.92
CA TRP A 412 -17.90 -19.78 -12.88
C TRP A 412 -16.94 -19.04 -11.94
N GLN A 413 -17.32 -17.85 -11.45
CA GLN A 413 -16.50 -17.06 -10.54
C GLN A 413 -16.63 -17.60 -9.12
N LEU A 414 -15.69 -18.48 -8.74
CA LEU A 414 -15.67 -19.11 -7.43
C LEU A 414 -15.54 -18.06 -6.30
N ASP A 415 -16.55 -17.99 -5.44
CA ASP A 415 -16.59 -17.09 -4.29
C ASP A 415 -16.99 -17.89 -3.04
N ILE A 416 -15.99 -18.45 -2.36
CA ILE A 416 -16.19 -19.34 -1.20
C ILE A 416 -16.89 -18.58 -0.06
N THR A 417 -16.49 -17.32 0.17
CA THR A 417 -17.10 -16.47 1.19
C THR A 417 -18.58 -16.21 0.90
N TRP A 418 -18.94 -16.00 -0.36
CA TRP A 418 -20.35 -15.86 -0.75
C TRP A 418 -21.17 -17.12 -0.45
N TYR A 419 -20.64 -18.31 -0.74
CA TYR A 419 -21.34 -19.55 -0.39
C TYR A 419 -21.54 -19.71 1.11
N PHE A 420 -20.57 -19.27 1.91
CA PHE A 420 -20.70 -19.27 3.36
C PHE A 420 -21.75 -18.25 3.85
N ILE A 421 -21.81 -17.05 3.27
CA ILE A 421 -22.88 -16.07 3.54
C ILE A 421 -24.25 -16.64 3.15
N ARG A 422 -24.36 -17.31 2.00
CA ARG A 422 -25.57 -17.99 1.54
C ARG A 422 -26.05 -19.07 2.50
N PHE A 423 -25.12 -19.84 3.07
CA PHE A 423 -25.43 -20.82 4.10
C PHE A 423 -25.99 -20.15 5.36
N LEU A 424 -25.33 -19.09 5.86
CA LEU A 424 -25.84 -18.31 7.00
C LEU A 424 -27.21 -17.67 6.71
N GLN A 425 -27.44 -17.22 5.47
CA GLN A 425 -28.72 -16.67 5.04
C GLN A 425 -29.82 -17.74 5.05
N ALA A 426 -29.52 -18.96 4.60
CA ALA A 426 -30.46 -20.08 4.63
C ALA A 426 -30.85 -20.48 6.07
N LEU A 427 -29.92 -20.32 7.02
CA LEU A 427 -30.19 -20.50 8.46
C LEU A 427 -30.93 -19.32 9.11
N GLY A 428 -31.22 -18.24 8.37
CA GLY A 428 -31.81 -17.02 8.91
C GLY A 428 -30.87 -16.15 9.75
N LEU A 429 -29.57 -16.46 9.76
CA LEU A 429 -28.55 -15.73 10.53
C LEU A 429 -28.01 -14.51 9.77
N ALA A 430 -27.86 -14.61 8.45
CA ALA A 430 -27.51 -13.47 7.61
C ALA A 430 -28.77 -12.86 6.99
N THR A 431 -29.05 -11.60 7.31
CA THR A 431 -30.23 -10.85 6.84
C THR A 431 -29.80 -9.61 6.05
N ASN A 432 -30.74 -8.98 5.33
CA ASN A 432 -30.48 -7.78 4.53
C ASN A 432 -29.28 -7.93 3.57
N VAL A 433 -29.14 -9.11 2.96
CA VAL A 433 -28.04 -9.44 2.05
C VAL A 433 -28.20 -8.63 0.76
N LYS A 434 -27.26 -7.74 0.49
CA LYS A 434 -27.26 -6.86 -0.69
C LYS A 434 -26.61 -7.55 -1.88
N LEU A 435 -27.23 -7.43 -3.05
CA LEU A 435 -26.75 -8.00 -4.30
C LEU A 435 -26.84 -6.98 -5.43
N VAL A 436 -25.96 -7.16 -6.42
CA VAL A 436 -25.97 -6.39 -7.66
C VAL A 436 -27.24 -6.69 -8.45
N THR A 437 -27.87 -5.64 -9.00
CA THR A 437 -29.02 -5.75 -9.91
C THR A 437 -28.56 -5.42 -11.33
N GLU A 438 -29.33 -5.80 -12.34
CA GLU A 438 -29.01 -5.41 -13.73
C GLU A 438 -28.99 -3.89 -13.92
N ALA A 439 -29.84 -3.15 -13.21
CA ALA A 439 -29.81 -1.69 -13.20
C ALA A 439 -28.50 -1.11 -12.64
N HIS A 440 -27.88 -1.76 -11.64
CA HIS A 440 -26.55 -1.37 -11.16
C HIS A 440 -25.48 -1.61 -12.23
N LYS A 441 -25.51 -2.76 -12.91
CA LYS A 441 -24.54 -3.09 -13.97
C LYS A 441 -24.61 -2.10 -15.14
N GLN A 442 -25.81 -1.68 -15.52
CA GLN A 442 -26.01 -0.72 -16.62
C GLN A 442 -25.28 0.61 -16.40
N ARG A 443 -25.11 1.05 -15.14
CA ARG A 443 -24.38 2.29 -14.82
C ARG A 443 -22.91 2.26 -15.23
N PHE A 444 -22.32 1.08 -15.36
CA PHE A 444 -20.93 0.90 -15.80
C PHE A 444 -20.80 0.62 -17.30
N THR A 445 -21.91 0.41 -18.01
CA THR A 445 -21.93 0.15 -19.46
C THR A 445 -22.37 1.36 -20.29
N CYS A 446 -23.05 2.35 -19.69
CA CYS A 446 -23.67 3.46 -20.42
C CYS A 446 -22.76 4.65 -20.75
N ASP A 447 -21.49 4.63 -20.37
CA ASP A 447 -20.49 5.60 -20.86
C ASP A 447 -19.68 4.96 -22.01
N GLY A 448 -20.26 5.03 -23.22
CA GLY A 448 -19.66 4.64 -24.49
C GLY A 448 -19.41 5.85 -25.37
#